data_AF-A0A3L7N538-F1
#
_entry.id   AF-A0A3L7N538-F1
#
_cell.length_a   1.000
_cell.length_b   1.000
_cell.length_c   1.000
_cell.angle_alpha   90.00
_cell.angle_beta   90.00
_cell.angle_gamma   90.00
#
_symmetry.space_group_name_H-M   'P 1'
#
loop_
_entity.id
_entity.type
_entity.pdbx_description
1 polymer ?
#
loop_
_entity_poly.entity_id
_entity_poly.type
_entity_poly.pdbx_seq_one_letter_code
_entity_poly.pdbx_strand_id
1 'polypeptide(L)'
;TPGHYQASVTGNSADLNWLTGGSNFVGVCTGNTDSQTGLRTLFGGVQAITLVTLTTDTTFAINYDMTAVVRTLNDVSWALIDTTTTDVVFGLTFEDTIATATGGVSSTSAAGSFSGTASAGTYWLIMAAYCEQLGGNFSYDATFTAVPAPGVFPAILMAAALRGRRRR
;
A
#
# COMPACT_ATOMS: atom_id res chain seq x y z
N THR A 1 -20.17 5.05 2.15
CA THR A 1 -20.14 4.91 3.63
C THR A 1 -18.73 4.58 4.03
N PRO A 2 -18.16 5.23 5.07
CA PRO A 2 -16.88 4.82 5.64
C PRO A 2 -16.92 3.37 6.16
N GLY A 3 -15.77 2.73 6.27
CA GLY A 3 -15.66 1.41 6.87
C GLY A 3 -14.22 0.95 7.02
N HIS A 4 -14.07 -0.31 7.45
CA HIS A 4 -12.81 -0.90 7.87
C HIS A 4 -12.69 -2.37 7.44
N TYR A 5 -11.49 -2.78 7.02
CA TYR A 5 -11.08 -4.16 6.81
C TYR A 5 -9.76 -4.41 7.53
N GLN A 6 -9.69 -5.52 8.24
CA GLN A 6 -8.49 -5.96 8.91
C GLN A 6 -8.17 -7.41 8.56
N ALA A 7 -6.90 -7.68 8.32
CA ALA A 7 -6.37 -9.03 8.21
C ALA A 7 -5.13 -9.16 9.10
N SER A 8 -5.00 -10.29 9.78
CA SER A 8 -3.83 -10.58 10.58
C SER A 8 -3.47 -12.06 10.58
N VAL A 9 -2.18 -12.32 10.64
CA VAL A 9 -1.56 -13.61 10.94
C VAL A 9 -0.41 -13.35 11.90
N THR A 10 0.14 -14.38 12.55
CA THR A 10 1.27 -14.16 13.48
C THR A 10 2.42 -13.39 12.80
N GLY A 11 2.72 -12.21 13.35
CA GLY A 11 3.78 -11.30 12.86
C GLY A 11 3.37 -10.33 11.75
N ASN A 12 2.19 -10.47 11.13
CA ASN A 12 1.77 -9.58 10.05
C ASN A 12 0.33 -9.10 10.26
N SER A 13 0.07 -7.81 10.04
CA SER A 13 -1.26 -7.23 10.11
C SER A 13 -1.43 -6.13 9.08
N ALA A 14 -2.61 -6.07 8.48
CA ALA A 14 -3.00 -5.09 7.50
C ALA A 14 -4.35 -4.50 7.93
N ASP A 15 -4.41 -3.18 8.10
CA ASP A 15 -5.60 -2.46 8.54
C ASP A 15 -5.91 -1.36 7.52
N LEU A 16 -7.05 -1.50 6.84
CA LEU A 16 -7.52 -0.58 5.81
C LEU A 16 -8.80 0.10 6.31
N ASN A 17 -8.74 1.42 6.45
CA ASN A 17 -9.87 2.29 6.75
C ASN A 17 -10.19 3.12 5.51
N TRP A 18 -11.42 3.08 5.00
CA TRP A 18 -11.87 4.00 3.96
C TRP A 18 -12.85 5.00 4.56
N LEU A 19 -12.63 6.27 4.25
CA LEU A 19 -13.41 7.40 4.73
C LEU A 19 -14.11 8.07 3.54
N THR A 20 -15.03 8.99 3.82
CA THR A 20 -15.76 9.73 2.77
C THR A 20 -14.82 10.53 1.85
N GLY A 21 -13.66 10.96 2.36
CA GLY A 21 -12.70 11.82 1.65
C GLY A 21 -11.27 11.27 1.64
N GLY A 22 -11.10 9.95 1.77
CA GLY A 22 -9.76 9.37 1.80
C GLY A 22 -9.72 7.92 2.23
N SER A 23 -8.52 7.40 2.39
CA SER A 23 -8.28 6.06 2.95
C SER A 23 -6.98 6.06 3.75
N ASN A 24 -6.98 5.38 4.87
CA ASN A 24 -5.80 5.12 5.68
C ASN A 24 -5.48 3.63 5.62
N PHE A 25 -4.22 3.31 5.39
CA PHE A 25 -3.70 1.97 5.52
C PHE A 25 -2.53 1.93 6.50
N VAL A 26 -2.62 1.07 7.50
CA VAL A 26 -1.52 0.75 8.42
C VAL A 26 -1.19 -0.72 8.31
N GLY A 27 0.10 -1.02 8.23
CA GLY A 27 0.57 -2.39 8.19
C GLY A 27 1.74 -2.66 9.12
N VAL A 28 1.81 -3.89 9.58
CA VAL A 28 2.99 -4.48 10.21
C VAL A 28 3.35 -5.70 9.39
N CYS A 29 4.59 -5.78 8.97
CA CYS A 29 5.11 -6.88 8.17
C CYS A 29 6.35 -7.42 8.87
N THR A 30 6.43 -8.73 9.13
CA THR A 30 7.62 -9.37 9.70
C THR A 30 8.12 -10.51 8.84
N GLY A 31 9.36 -10.39 8.38
CA GLY A 31 10.16 -11.52 7.93
C GLY A 31 10.71 -12.33 9.11
N ASN A 32 11.22 -13.53 8.86
CA ASN A 32 11.95 -14.29 9.86
C ASN A 32 13.24 -14.87 9.27
N THR A 33 14.32 -14.76 10.03
CA THR A 33 15.61 -15.39 9.74
C THR A 33 15.74 -16.62 10.62
N ASP A 34 16.09 -17.76 10.03
CA ASP A 34 16.45 -18.94 10.82
C ASP A 34 17.66 -18.61 11.70
N SER A 35 17.49 -18.71 13.03
CA SER A 35 18.51 -18.36 14.01
C SER A 35 19.70 -19.33 14.03
N GLN A 36 19.58 -20.50 13.40
CA GLN A 36 20.63 -21.52 13.34
C GLN A 36 21.41 -21.48 12.03
N THR A 37 20.73 -21.20 10.90
CA THR A 37 21.36 -21.24 9.58
C THR A 37 21.63 -19.87 8.98
N GLY A 38 21.05 -18.81 9.55
CA GLY A 38 21.08 -17.46 8.96
C GLY A 38 20.29 -17.35 7.66
N LEU A 39 19.60 -18.41 7.23
CA LEU A 39 18.86 -18.46 5.99
C LEU A 39 17.50 -17.74 6.16
N ARG A 40 17.24 -16.81 5.25
CA ARG A 40 15.98 -16.07 5.15
C ARG A 40 14.91 -17.00 4.59
N THR A 41 13.84 -17.26 5.32
CA THR A 41 12.90 -18.33 4.90
C THR A 41 11.40 -18.08 5.04
N LEU A 42 10.92 -16.88 5.39
CA LEU A 42 9.48 -16.56 5.34
C LEU A 42 9.25 -15.11 4.86
N PHE A 43 8.62 -14.97 3.69
CA PHE A 43 8.11 -13.70 3.19
C PHE A 43 6.87 -13.29 3.99
N GLY A 44 7.03 -12.47 5.02
CA GLY A 44 5.90 -11.75 5.59
C GLY A 44 5.42 -10.73 4.57
N GLY A 45 4.13 -10.71 4.28
CA GLY A 45 3.58 -9.78 3.30
C GLY A 45 2.30 -9.17 3.82
N VAL A 46 2.11 -7.89 3.57
CA VAL A 46 0.83 -7.24 3.77
C VAL A 46 0.48 -6.43 2.54
N GLN A 47 -0.80 -6.45 2.18
CA GLN A 47 -1.30 -5.71 1.04
C GLN A 47 -2.69 -5.19 1.36
N ALA A 48 -2.97 -3.95 0.94
CA ALA A 48 -4.32 -3.44 0.84
C ALA A 48 -4.60 -2.95 -0.57
N ILE A 49 -5.84 -3.19 -1.01
CA ILE A 49 -6.37 -2.65 -2.26
C ILE A 49 -7.71 -1.98 -1.94
N THR A 50 -7.90 -0.78 -2.45
CA THR A 50 -9.15 -0.03 -2.40
C THR A 50 -9.50 0.49 -3.79
N LEU A 51 -10.76 0.34 -4.20
CA LEU A 51 -11.27 0.99 -5.41
C LEU A 51 -11.66 2.43 -5.10
N VAL A 52 -11.18 3.37 -5.91
CA VAL A 52 -11.46 4.80 -5.80
C VAL A 52 -12.12 5.27 -7.09
N THR A 53 -13.28 5.94 -7.00
CA THR A 53 -13.94 6.55 -8.16
C THR A 53 -14.02 8.07 -7.96
N LEU A 54 -13.48 8.80 -8.94
CA LEU A 54 -13.42 10.25 -8.99
C LEU A 54 -14.36 10.73 -10.11
N THR A 55 -15.34 11.58 -9.81
CA THR A 55 -16.28 12.11 -10.81
C THR A 55 -15.75 13.31 -11.58
N THR A 56 -14.74 13.97 -11.04
CA THR A 56 -14.08 15.14 -11.62
C THR A 56 -12.59 15.04 -11.35
N ASP A 57 -11.80 15.84 -12.05
CA ASP A 57 -10.40 16.04 -11.71
C ASP A 57 -10.29 16.44 -10.24
N THR A 58 -9.49 15.69 -9.49
CA THR A 58 -9.44 15.76 -8.04
C THR A 58 -7.99 15.84 -7.60
N THR A 59 -7.70 16.73 -6.65
CA THR A 59 -6.41 16.72 -5.97
C THR A 59 -6.30 15.45 -5.14
N PHE A 60 -5.35 14.60 -5.50
CA PHE A 60 -4.98 13.40 -4.79
C PHE A 60 -3.71 13.67 -4.00
N ALA A 61 -3.73 13.42 -2.70
CA ALA A 61 -2.55 13.57 -1.86
C ALA A 61 -2.32 12.34 -1.00
N ILE A 62 -1.05 12.03 -0.76
CA ILE A 62 -0.62 10.96 0.13
C ILE A 62 0.35 11.52 1.16
N ASN A 63 0.18 11.11 2.41
CA ASN A 63 1.21 11.12 3.44
C ASN A 63 1.64 9.68 3.71
N TYR A 64 2.93 9.46 3.93
CA TYR A 64 3.47 8.13 4.15
C TYR A 64 4.62 8.13 5.15
N ASP A 65 4.71 7.05 5.91
CA ASP A 65 5.89 6.68 6.69
C ASP A 65 6.17 5.20 6.49
N MET A 66 7.27 4.93 5.80
CA MET A 66 7.80 3.60 5.52
C MET A 66 9.18 3.41 6.15
N THR A 67 9.64 4.32 7.02
CA THR A 67 11.03 4.37 7.48
C THR A 67 11.47 3.05 8.12
N ALA A 68 10.54 2.39 8.83
CA ALA A 68 10.81 1.11 9.46
C ALA A 68 10.76 -0.08 8.48
N VAL A 69 10.34 0.06 7.22
CA VAL A 69 10.31 -1.06 6.25
C VAL A 69 11.23 -0.85 5.05
N VAL A 70 11.59 0.38 4.70
CA VAL A 70 12.58 0.69 3.64
C VAL A 70 13.99 0.34 4.13
N ARG A 71 14.47 -0.84 3.75
CA ARG A 71 15.78 -1.37 4.10
C ARG A 71 16.11 -2.55 3.18
N THR A 72 17.37 -2.96 3.17
CA THR A 72 17.81 -4.12 2.40
C THR A 72 16.96 -5.37 2.71
N LEU A 73 16.50 -6.02 1.63
CA LEU A 73 15.70 -7.24 1.55
C LEU A 73 14.24 -7.07 1.98
N ASN A 74 13.72 -5.86 1.82
CA ASN A 74 12.31 -5.56 1.95
C ASN A 74 11.86 -4.75 0.73
N ASP A 75 10.67 -5.05 0.24
CA ASP A 75 10.01 -4.28 -0.81
C ASP A 75 8.77 -3.62 -0.24
N VAL A 76 8.60 -2.33 -0.50
CA VAL A 76 7.42 -1.59 -0.08
C VAL A 76 6.96 -0.67 -1.20
N SER A 77 5.66 -0.66 -1.44
CA SER A 77 5.08 0.13 -2.53
C SER A 77 3.73 0.71 -2.17
N TRP A 78 3.43 1.84 -2.78
CA TRP A 78 2.06 2.25 -3.01
C TRP A 78 1.92 2.73 -4.45
N ALA A 79 0.71 2.59 -4.99
CA ALA A 79 0.37 3.07 -6.32
C ALA A 79 -1.11 3.42 -6.42
N LEU A 80 -1.40 4.47 -7.21
CA LEU A 80 -2.72 4.73 -7.77
C LEU A 80 -2.70 4.27 -9.23
N ILE A 81 -3.46 3.23 -9.56
CA ILE A 81 -3.46 2.58 -10.87
C ILE A 81 -4.81 2.81 -11.55
N ASP A 82 -4.83 3.30 -12.79
CA ASP A 82 -6.05 3.41 -13.57
C ASP A 82 -6.59 2.01 -13.89
N THR A 83 -7.84 1.72 -13.52
CA THR A 83 -8.43 0.38 -13.72
C THR A 83 -8.71 0.05 -15.19
N THR A 84 -8.74 1.06 -16.06
CA THR A 84 -9.02 0.92 -17.49
C THR A 84 -7.73 0.71 -18.27
N THR A 85 -6.74 1.59 -18.06
CA THR A 85 -5.47 1.54 -18.82
C THR A 85 -4.41 0.67 -18.15
N THR A 86 -4.57 0.36 -16.87
CA THR A 86 -3.59 -0.31 -16.00
C THR A 86 -2.30 0.48 -15.78
N ASP A 87 -2.29 1.76 -16.17
CA ASP A 87 -1.15 2.64 -15.95
C ASP A 87 -1.07 3.12 -14.50
N VAL A 88 0.16 3.27 -14.00
CA VAL A 88 0.44 3.88 -12.70
C VAL A 88 0.34 5.41 -12.87
N VAL A 89 -0.71 5.99 -12.30
CA VAL A 89 -0.94 7.45 -12.30
C VAL A 89 -0.01 8.14 -11.31
N PHE A 90 0.12 7.57 -10.11
CA PHE A 90 1.06 7.98 -9.07
C PHE A 90 1.64 6.74 -8.42
N GLY A 91 2.94 6.73 -8.13
CA GLY A 91 3.55 5.59 -7.43
C GLY A 91 4.86 5.93 -6.75
N LEU A 92 5.13 5.24 -5.64
CA LEU A 92 6.44 5.19 -5.00
C LEU A 92 6.67 3.77 -4.55
N THR A 93 7.76 3.20 -5.04
CA THR A 93 8.20 1.85 -4.68
C THR A 93 9.63 1.94 -4.16
N PHE A 94 9.91 1.22 -3.09
CA PHE A 94 11.25 0.91 -2.65
C PHE A 94 11.46 -0.59 -2.84
N GLU A 95 12.43 -0.94 -3.69
CA GLU A 95 13.02 -2.27 -3.74
C GLU A 95 14.33 -2.17 -2.96
N ASP A 96 14.42 -2.88 -1.84
CA ASP A 96 15.43 -2.64 -0.80
C ASP A 96 15.42 -1.17 -0.30
N THR A 97 16.46 -0.43 -0.66
CA THR A 97 16.66 1.01 -0.35
C THR A 97 16.58 1.87 -1.60
N ILE A 98 16.28 1.28 -2.76
CA ILE A 98 16.26 1.97 -4.05
C ILE A 98 14.83 2.42 -4.34
N ALA A 99 14.64 3.74 -4.39
CA ALA A 99 13.35 4.33 -4.66
C ALA A 99 13.08 4.52 -6.15
N THR A 100 11.88 4.15 -6.60
CA THR A 100 11.33 4.48 -7.90
C THR A 100 10.03 5.25 -7.71
N ALA A 101 9.96 6.45 -8.29
CA ALA A 101 8.83 7.35 -8.18
C ALA A 101 8.19 7.56 -9.57
N THR A 102 6.86 7.65 -9.63
CA THR A 102 6.07 7.82 -10.87
C THR A 102 4.96 8.84 -10.65
N GLY A 103 4.57 9.55 -11.71
CA GLY A 103 3.44 10.49 -11.64
C GLY A 103 3.75 11.84 -11.00
N GLY A 104 5.01 12.27 -10.96
CA GLY A 104 5.39 13.55 -10.33
C GLY A 104 5.58 13.48 -8.83
N VAL A 105 5.65 12.28 -8.24
CA VAL A 105 6.17 12.08 -6.88
C VAL A 105 7.64 12.50 -6.87
N SER A 106 7.95 13.61 -6.22
CA SER A 106 9.28 14.24 -6.23
C SER A 106 10.21 13.76 -5.11
N SER A 107 9.66 13.08 -4.12
CA SER A 107 10.40 12.61 -2.94
C SER A 107 10.64 11.11 -3.00
N THR A 108 11.91 10.73 -2.98
CA THR A 108 12.40 9.36 -2.74
C THR A 108 12.74 9.11 -1.27
N SER A 109 12.29 9.99 -0.37
CA SER A 109 12.39 9.78 1.09
C SER A 109 11.49 8.62 1.53
N ALA A 110 11.88 7.88 2.56
CA ALA A 110 11.07 6.81 3.15
C ALA A 110 9.89 7.34 3.99
N ALA A 111 9.87 8.64 4.30
CA ALA A 111 8.74 9.32 4.91
C ALA A 111 8.54 10.70 4.29
N GLY A 112 7.28 11.09 4.10
CA GLY A 112 6.95 12.38 3.51
C GLY A 112 5.52 12.44 2.98
N SER A 113 5.32 13.36 2.04
CA SER A 113 4.05 13.55 1.37
C SER A 113 4.22 14.04 -0.05
N PHE A 114 3.20 13.83 -0.88
CA PHE A 114 3.09 14.44 -2.19
C PHE A 114 1.61 14.65 -2.55
N SER A 115 1.37 15.51 -3.53
CA SER A 115 0.04 15.75 -4.09
C SER A 115 0.12 15.96 -5.59
N GLY A 116 -0.92 15.55 -6.30
CA GLY A 116 -1.08 15.79 -7.73
C GLY A 116 -2.56 15.82 -8.12
N THR A 117 -2.85 16.07 -9.39
CA THR A 117 -4.21 16.00 -9.91
C THR A 117 -4.44 14.66 -10.59
N ALA A 118 -5.39 13.88 -10.09
CA ALA A 118 -5.90 12.70 -10.77
C ALA A 118 -7.15 13.10 -11.57
N SER A 119 -7.25 12.64 -12.82
CA SER A 119 -8.44 12.89 -13.63
C SER A 119 -9.67 12.16 -13.10
N ALA A 120 -10.86 12.57 -13.58
CA ALA A 120 -12.06 11.77 -13.36
C ALA A 120 -11.87 10.34 -13.90
N GLY A 121 -12.20 9.32 -13.10
CA GLY A 121 -11.91 7.94 -13.44
C GLY A 121 -12.12 6.97 -12.28
N THR A 122 -11.76 5.71 -12.52
CA THR A 122 -11.78 4.65 -11.49
C THR A 122 -10.38 4.06 -11.36
N TYR A 123 -9.90 3.98 -10.12
CA TYR A 123 -8.53 3.65 -9.78
C TYR A 123 -8.45 2.56 -8.71
N TRP A 124 -7.42 1.73 -8.77
CA TRP A 124 -6.98 0.93 -7.63
C TRP A 124 -5.94 1.72 -6.84
N LEU A 125 -6.22 1.97 -5.57
CA LEU A 125 -5.23 2.38 -4.59
C LEU A 125 -4.66 1.11 -3.97
N ILE A 126 -3.42 0.80 -4.30
CA ILE A 126 -2.69 -0.38 -3.80
C ILE A 126 -1.61 0.09 -2.85
N MET A 127 -1.50 -0.58 -1.71
CA MET A 127 -0.38 -0.44 -0.79
C MET A 127 0.12 -1.83 -0.41
N ALA A 128 1.42 -2.05 -0.42
CA ALA A 128 2.01 -3.33 -0.09
C ALA A 128 3.35 -3.18 0.62
N ALA A 129 3.65 -4.13 1.50
CA ALA A 129 4.99 -4.34 2.02
C ALA A 129 5.29 -5.84 2.10
N TYR A 130 6.46 -6.23 1.64
CA TYR A 130 6.98 -7.59 1.65
C TYR A 130 8.34 -7.56 2.36
N CYS A 131 8.46 -8.33 3.44
CA CYS A 131 9.64 -8.30 4.29
C CYS A 131 10.29 -9.68 4.37
N GLU A 132 11.57 -9.76 4.02
CA GLU A 132 12.31 -11.02 4.07
C GLU A 132 13.06 -11.23 5.39
N GLN A 133 13.32 -10.15 6.16
CA GLN A 133 14.21 -10.22 7.32
C GLN A 133 13.68 -9.50 8.55
N LEU A 134 14.01 -8.22 8.69
CA LEU A 134 13.60 -7.40 9.81
C LEU A 134 12.33 -6.68 9.41
N GLY A 135 11.23 -7.15 10.01
CA GLY A 135 9.94 -6.50 9.88
C GLY A 135 9.92 -5.07 10.36
N GLY A 136 8.83 -4.40 10.05
CA GLY A 136 8.57 -3.04 10.50
C GLY A 136 7.12 -2.66 10.34
N ASN A 137 6.82 -1.49 10.86
CA ASN A 137 5.53 -0.85 10.68
C ASN A 137 5.63 0.09 9.50
N PHE A 138 4.50 0.31 8.84
CA PHE A 138 4.37 1.38 7.88
C PHE A 138 2.93 1.89 7.88
N SER A 139 2.76 3.12 7.44
CA SER A 139 1.44 3.76 7.37
C SER A 139 1.35 4.68 6.17
N TYR A 140 0.15 4.76 5.62
CA TYR A 140 -0.21 5.60 4.50
C TYR A 140 -1.55 6.25 4.75
N ASP A 141 -1.64 7.53 4.46
CA ASP A 141 -2.89 8.28 4.46
C ASP A 141 -3.07 8.92 3.09
N ALA A 142 -4.15 8.55 2.42
CA ALA A 142 -4.56 9.10 1.14
C ALA A 142 -5.77 10.03 1.35
N THR A 143 -5.72 11.25 0.81
CA THR A 143 -6.84 12.18 0.79
C THR A 143 -7.29 12.47 -0.65
N PHE A 144 -8.59 12.30 -0.88
CA PHE A 144 -9.25 12.47 -2.18
C PHE A 144 -10.76 12.51 -1.99
N THR A 145 -11.47 13.23 -2.84
CA THR A 145 -12.94 13.23 -2.79
C THR A 145 -13.49 12.02 -3.54
N ALA A 146 -13.73 10.92 -2.83
CA ALA A 146 -14.35 9.73 -3.41
C ALA A 146 -15.86 9.94 -3.60
N VAL A 147 -16.42 9.48 -4.71
CA VAL A 147 -17.88 9.43 -4.86
C VAL A 147 -18.39 8.02 -4.53
N PRO A 148 -19.38 7.86 -3.61
CA PRO A 148 -19.99 6.56 -3.39
C PRO A 148 -20.77 6.15 -4.63
N ALA A 149 -20.41 5.03 -5.26
CA ALA A 149 -21.24 4.40 -6.28
C ALA A 149 -22.57 3.94 -5.63
N PRO A 150 -23.74 4.43 -6.06
CA PRO A 150 -25.01 3.93 -5.57
C PRO A 150 -25.24 2.52 -6.13
N GLY A 151 -25.26 1.51 -5.26
CA GLY A 151 -26.06 0.31 -5.49
C GLY A 151 -25.36 -1.03 -5.78
N VAL A 152 -24.06 -1.11 -6.05
CA VAL A 152 -23.41 -2.43 -6.25
C VAL A 152 -21.96 -2.40 -5.75
N PHE A 153 -21.73 -2.79 -4.49
CA PHE A 153 -20.38 -3.11 -4.01
C PHE A 153 -20.03 -4.54 -4.47
N PRO A 154 -19.05 -4.66 -5.37
CA PRO A 154 -17.86 -5.42 -4.99
C PRO A 154 -16.63 -4.60 -5.40
N ALA A 155 -16.53 -3.37 -4.90
CA ALA A 155 -15.22 -2.74 -4.84
C ALA A 155 -14.33 -3.65 -3.99
N ILE A 156 -13.27 -4.19 -4.58
CA ILE A 156 -12.27 -5.02 -3.92
C ILE A 156 -11.63 -4.15 -2.85
N LEU A 157 -12.22 -4.18 -1.66
CA LEU A 157 -11.66 -3.67 -0.43
C LEU A 157 -11.10 -4.90 0.26
N MET A 158 -9.80 -5.09 0.14
CA MET A 158 -9.13 -6.25 0.69
C MET A 158 -7.90 -5.78 1.43
N ALA A 159 -7.78 -6.22 2.68
CA ALA A 159 -6.52 -6.25 3.40
C ALA A 159 -6.08 -7.72 3.45
N ALA A 160 -4.81 -7.99 3.19
CA ALA A 160 -4.21 -9.31 3.27
C ALA A 160 -3.00 -9.25 4.20
N ALA A 161 -2.92 -10.22 5.10
CA ALA A 161 -1.73 -10.52 5.88
C ALA A 161 -1.29 -11.94 5.51
N LEU A 162 -0.15 -12.03 4.84
CA LEU A 162 0.36 -13.23 4.19
C LEU A 162 1.59 -13.73 4.90
N ARG A 163 1.71 -15.07 4.92
CA ARG A 163 2.93 -15.76 5.34
C ARG A 163 3.42 -16.61 4.17
N GLY A 164 4.56 -16.25 3.61
CA GLY A 164 5.17 -16.98 2.49
C GLY A 164 5.56 -18.39 2.89
N ARG A 165 5.29 -19.38 2.04
CA ARG A 165 5.76 -20.75 2.22
C ARG A 165 6.90 -21.03 1.24
N ARG A 166 7.95 -21.71 1.73
CA ARG A 166 9.10 -22.22 0.97
C ARG A 166 8.70 -22.67 -0.45
N ARG A 167 9.20 -22.01 -1.51
CA ARG A 167 9.32 -22.68 -2.82
C ARG A 167 10.37 -23.77 -2.63
N ARG A 168 9.95 -25.02 -2.78
CA ARG A 168 10.87 -26.18 -2.79
C ARG A 168 11.68 -26.17 -4.06
#